data_AF-A0AAN8X6M7-F1
#
_entry.id   AF-A0AAN8X6M7-F1
#
_cell.length_a   1.000
_cell.length_b   1.000
_cell.length_c   1.000
_cell.angle_alpha   90.00
_cell.angle_beta   90.00
_cell.angle_gamma   90.00
#
_symmetry.space_group_name_H-M   'P 1'
#
loop_
_entity.id
_entity.type
_entity.pdbx_description
1 polymer ?
#
loop_
_entity_poly.entity_id
_entity_poly.type
_entity_poly.pdbx_seq_one_letter_code
_entity_poly.pdbx_strand_id
1 'polypeptide(L)'
;MTNLLPLMDNLNAALRVQFVLDYLSLEPVSMLDPRLMSPTGLNATNMNGRQLIFRIVENGIMINDIPATKHRTLEDGTALYNISELLFEHRSWIDHAYDMMKLRALASDSESVNGSKPSTDQSASITIIDEELDPVPDIPEVLLTSQLPMFLDIWMEAVAYQGKAVTEGYERVPRTVLAPRDVVYWDVLPVDSPNPLFTSDIKYANLRAMYIKDYLILPTVDLKNRESWDPMGKTYTNLNGRFIHVYRYPKGNLFINGILVEDIQPLSDGTLVFILNDMLFNHRRLLSIASEELTTNSKHTEDDTGLATTKKPGDDVNIVVPKMAPSVPEAIKSEDHLSLLRLWQRVLEEQQEMSVPVNHVLPRTVLSPKSLIVMNLLSVESFGSLSSDMEYIALRREVLLDYLIPQVLDSQDERMDTPDGFKVENFNGRTLHFKGRFDLGPRKLNTRLWVNGEEVTRVKSLEDGTQLFALDDMLFDHKKRIADVFIKTRERKYAAI
;
A
#
# COMPACT_ATOMS: atom_id res chain seq x y z
N MET A 1 -9.38 4.64 -27.41
CA MET A 1 -10.25 5.80 -27.11
C MET A 1 -10.44 5.86 -25.60
N THR A 2 -10.11 6.98 -24.97
CA THR A 2 -10.31 7.17 -23.52
C THR A 2 -11.81 7.24 -23.21
N ASN A 3 -12.28 6.47 -22.23
CA ASN A 3 -13.69 6.49 -21.84
C ASN A 3 -13.97 7.71 -20.96
N LEU A 4 -14.71 8.70 -21.49
CA LEU A 4 -15.04 9.94 -20.76
C LEU A 4 -16.25 9.80 -19.83
N LEU A 5 -16.85 8.61 -19.74
CA LEU A 5 -17.96 8.33 -18.81
C LEU A 5 -17.71 8.79 -17.36
N PRO A 6 -16.48 8.68 -16.80
CA PRO A 6 -16.19 9.18 -15.45
C PRO A 6 -16.41 10.66 -15.26
N LEU A 7 -16.19 11.46 -16.31
CA LEU A 7 -16.46 12.90 -16.27
C LEU A 7 -17.96 13.19 -16.20
N MET A 8 -18.84 12.23 -16.45
CA MET A 8 -20.29 12.38 -16.36
C MET A 8 -20.87 11.92 -15.01
N ASP A 9 -20.09 11.23 -14.16
CA ASP A 9 -20.50 10.86 -12.81
C ASP A 9 -20.57 12.11 -11.92
N ASN A 10 -21.65 12.25 -11.14
CA ASN A 10 -21.82 13.36 -10.19
C ASN A 10 -20.79 13.31 -9.06
N LEU A 11 -20.27 12.12 -8.73
CA LEU A 11 -19.25 11.94 -7.69
C LEU A 11 -17.87 12.40 -8.15
N ASN A 12 -17.66 12.57 -9.45
CA ASN A 12 -16.42 13.09 -10.04
C ASN A 12 -16.52 14.58 -10.42
N ALA A 13 -17.38 15.35 -9.74
CA ALA A 13 -17.61 16.76 -10.05
C ALA A 13 -16.33 17.61 -10.02
N ALA A 14 -15.45 17.38 -9.04
CA ALA A 14 -14.17 18.09 -8.94
C ALA A 14 -13.27 17.80 -10.15
N LEU A 15 -13.15 16.52 -10.55
CA LEU A 15 -12.38 16.12 -11.72
C LEU A 15 -12.95 16.74 -13.01
N ARG A 16 -14.28 16.78 -13.16
CA ARG A 16 -14.94 17.42 -14.30
C ARG A 16 -14.68 18.94 -14.35
N VAL A 17 -14.78 19.64 -13.22
CA VAL A 17 -14.48 21.08 -13.15
C VAL A 17 -13.03 21.33 -13.51
N GLN A 18 -12.11 20.58 -12.92
CA GLN A 18 -10.68 20.68 -13.21
C GLN A 18 -10.37 20.41 -14.68
N PHE A 19 -10.95 19.35 -15.24
CA PHE A 19 -10.82 19.00 -16.66
C PHE A 19 -11.27 20.14 -17.58
N VAL A 20 -12.37 20.84 -17.27
CA VAL A 20 -12.81 21.98 -18.09
C VAL A 20 -11.88 23.18 -17.92
N LEU A 21 -11.57 23.56 -16.68
CA LEU A 21 -10.73 24.73 -16.40
C LEU A 21 -9.32 24.60 -16.97
N ASP A 22 -8.82 23.37 -17.08
CA ASP A 22 -7.50 23.10 -17.64
C ASP A 22 -7.37 23.43 -19.14
N TYR A 23 -8.50 23.52 -19.87
CA TYR A 23 -8.57 23.75 -21.32
C TYR A 23 -8.99 25.18 -21.67
N LEU A 24 -9.31 26.01 -20.67
CA LEU A 24 -9.71 27.39 -20.86
C LEU A 24 -8.53 28.30 -20.53
N SER A 25 -8.04 29.06 -21.51
CA SER A 25 -7.02 30.09 -21.28
C SER A 25 -7.63 31.32 -20.63
N LEU A 26 -6.94 31.93 -19.65
CA LEU A 26 -7.32 33.23 -19.07
C LEU A 26 -7.11 34.37 -20.07
N GLU A 27 -6.15 34.22 -20.98
CA GLU A 27 -5.77 35.23 -21.95
C GLU A 27 -6.07 34.76 -23.38
N PRO A 28 -6.64 35.62 -24.24
CA PRO A 28 -6.82 35.28 -25.64
C PRO A 28 -5.47 35.14 -26.33
N VAL A 29 -5.25 34.00 -26.98
CA VAL A 29 -4.04 33.76 -27.78
C VAL A 29 -4.31 34.17 -29.22
N SER A 30 -3.65 35.25 -29.65
CA SER A 30 -3.73 35.71 -31.04
C SER A 30 -2.85 34.87 -31.94
N MET A 31 -3.42 34.35 -33.03
CA MET A 31 -2.68 33.63 -34.08
C MET A 31 -1.61 34.47 -34.78
N LEU A 32 -1.71 35.80 -34.65
CA LEU A 32 -0.75 36.75 -35.20
C LEU A 32 0.37 37.10 -34.21
N ASP A 33 0.36 36.51 -33.00
CA ASP A 33 1.40 36.79 -32.01
C ASP A 33 2.74 36.20 -32.48
N PRO A 34 3.76 37.05 -32.73
CA PRO A 34 5.05 36.58 -33.24
C PRO A 34 5.77 35.63 -32.27
N ARG A 35 5.41 35.63 -30.98
CA ARG A 35 5.98 34.73 -29.97
C ARG A 35 5.59 33.27 -30.22
N LEU A 36 4.50 33.01 -30.94
CA LEU A 36 4.10 31.65 -31.33
C LEU A 36 5.12 30.95 -32.23
N MET A 37 5.89 31.71 -33.03
CA MET A 37 6.94 31.19 -33.90
C MET A 37 8.29 31.04 -33.18
N SER A 38 8.38 31.43 -31.91
CA SER A 38 9.61 31.29 -31.14
C SER A 38 9.85 29.83 -30.74
N PRO A 39 11.12 29.40 -30.54
CA PRO A 39 11.41 28.06 -30.05
C PRO A 39 10.73 27.74 -28.71
N THR A 40 10.58 28.75 -27.85
CA THR A 40 9.93 28.62 -26.55
C THR A 40 8.40 28.62 -26.62
N GLY A 41 7.82 29.14 -27.70
CA GLY A 41 6.37 29.34 -27.83
C GLY A 41 5.85 30.53 -27.01
N LEU A 42 4.53 30.70 -27.02
CA LEU A 42 3.79 31.64 -26.19
C LEU A 42 3.22 30.91 -24.99
N ASN A 43 3.57 31.35 -23.78
CA ASN A 43 2.98 30.85 -22.55
C ASN A 43 1.70 31.62 -22.23
N ALA A 44 0.64 30.89 -21.92
CA ALA A 44 -0.59 31.42 -21.36
C ALA A 44 -0.99 30.60 -20.13
N THR A 45 -1.68 31.23 -19.18
CA THR A 45 -2.15 30.53 -17.99
C THR A 45 -3.62 30.13 -18.18
N ASN A 46 -3.95 28.86 -17.92
CA ASN A 46 -5.33 28.40 -17.96
C ASN A 46 -6.12 28.82 -16.71
N MET A 47 -7.44 28.62 -16.72
CA MET A 47 -8.32 28.99 -15.60
C MET A 47 -8.08 28.16 -14.34
N ASN A 48 -7.29 27.11 -14.43
CA ASN A 48 -6.84 26.28 -13.31
C ASN A 48 -5.39 26.62 -12.85
N GLY A 49 -4.81 27.71 -13.36
CA GLY A 49 -3.48 28.18 -12.98
C GLY A 49 -2.29 27.43 -13.61
N ARG A 50 -2.50 26.51 -14.55
CA ARG A 50 -1.42 25.80 -15.26
C ARG A 50 -0.98 26.54 -16.51
N GLN A 51 0.26 26.29 -16.92
CA GLN A 51 0.81 26.83 -18.17
C GLN A 51 0.35 26.02 -19.38
N LEU A 52 -0.10 26.75 -20.40
CA LEU A 52 -0.34 26.31 -21.76
C LEU A 52 0.72 26.97 -22.65
N ILE A 53 1.45 26.15 -23.40
CA ILE A 53 2.51 26.57 -24.30
C ILE A 53 1.99 26.40 -25.72
N PHE A 54 1.76 27.52 -26.39
CA PHE A 54 1.31 27.56 -27.77
C PHE A 54 2.52 27.75 -28.70
N ARG A 55 2.68 26.89 -29.70
CA ARG A 55 3.76 26.98 -30.68
C ARG A 55 3.25 26.72 -32.09
N ILE A 56 3.66 27.55 -33.04
CA ILE A 56 3.50 27.24 -34.47
C ILE A 56 4.73 26.47 -34.92
N VAL A 57 4.49 25.28 -35.48
CA VAL A 57 5.49 24.42 -36.13
C VAL A 57 5.13 24.27 -37.61
N GLU A 58 6.01 23.68 -38.42
CA GLU A 58 5.79 23.52 -39.87
C GLU A 58 4.44 22.90 -40.23
N ASN A 59 3.90 22.03 -39.36
CA ASN A 59 2.66 21.28 -39.57
C ASN A 59 1.43 21.83 -38.82
N GLY A 60 1.50 23.05 -38.27
CA GLY A 60 0.36 23.70 -37.61
C GLY A 60 0.67 24.19 -36.20
N ILE A 61 -0.33 24.16 -35.31
CA ILE A 61 -0.19 24.63 -33.94
C ILE A 61 -0.08 23.47 -32.98
N MET A 62 0.81 23.59 -32.01
CA MET A 62 0.97 22.71 -30.86
C MET A 62 0.54 23.46 -29.60
N ILE A 63 -0.16 22.78 -28.70
CA ILE A 63 -0.52 23.25 -27.36
C ILE A 63 0.00 22.22 -26.37
N ASN A 64 1.00 22.57 -25.55
CA ASN A 64 1.74 21.63 -24.70
C ASN A 64 2.20 20.38 -25.48
N ASP A 65 2.79 20.62 -26.66
CA ASP A 65 3.27 19.57 -27.57
C ASP A 65 2.16 18.63 -28.13
N ILE A 66 0.88 19.03 -28.03
CA ILE A 66 -0.26 18.34 -28.64
C ILE A 66 -0.73 19.11 -29.88
N PRO A 67 -0.86 18.45 -31.05
CA PRO A 67 -1.28 19.15 -32.27
C PRO A 67 -2.76 19.57 -32.22
N ALA A 68 -3.00 20.83 -32.59
CA ALA A 68 -4.31 21.37 -32.87
C ALA A 68 -4.73 20.99 -34.29
N THR A 69 -5.74 20.13 -34.40
CA THR A 69 -6.33 19.67 -35.66
C THR A 69 -7.15 20.74 -36.38
N LYS A 70 -7.74 21.67 -35.64
CA LYS A 70 -8.52 22.81 -36.18
C LYS A 70 -8.36 24.02 -35.27
N HIS A 71 -8.39 25.21 -35.86
CA HIS A 71 -8.53 26.46 -35.14
C HIS A 71 -9.67 27.29 -35.76
N ARG A 72 -10.39 28.05 -34.95
CA ARG A 72 -11.34 29.07 -35.40
C ARG A 72 -11.40 30.21 -34.40
N THR A 73 -11.64 31.42 -34.88
CA THR A 73 -11.97 32.57 -34.03
C THR A 73 -13.46 32.83 -34.14
N LEU A 74 -14.14 32.96 -33.01
CA LEU A 74 -15.57 33.29 -32.92
C LEU A 74 -15.79 34.80 -33.11
N GLU A 75 -17.04 35.21 -33.32
CA GLU A 75 -17.41 36.62 -33.57
C GLU A 75 -17.04 37.57 -32.42
N ASP A 76 -16.98 37.05 -31.20
CA ASP A 76 -16.59 37.80 -29.99
C ASP A 76 -15.08 37.86 -29.78
N GLY A 77 -14.28 37.30 -30.70
CA GLY A 77 -12.83 37.23 -30.61
C GLY A 77 -12.28 36.02 -29.87
N THR A 78 -13.14 35.12 -29.37
CA THR A 78 -12.70 33.88 -28.69
C THR A 78 -12.01 32.95 -29.68
N ALA A 79 -10.77 32.56 -29.38
CA ALA A 79 -10.06 31.55 -30.15
C ALA A 79 -10.39 30.14 -29.63
N LEU A 80 -10.80 29.26 -30.55
CA LEU A 80 -11.11 27.86 -30.25
C LEU A 80 -10.15 26.94 -31.00
N TYR A 81 -9.49 26.06 -30.26
CA TYR A 81 -8.55 25.07 -30.76
C TYR A 81 -9.10 23.67 -30.51
N ASN A 82 -9.13 22.84 -31.55
CA ASN A 82 -9.49 21.44 -31.43
C ASN A 82 -8.20 20.62 -31.40
N ILE A 83 -7.81 20.12 -30.23
CA ILE A 83 -6.58 19.35 -30.06
C ILE A 83 -6.84 17.85 -30.27
N SER A 84 -5.81 17.11 -30.73
CA SER A 84 -5.93 15.69 -31.03
C SER A 84 -5.95 14.78 -29.79
N GLU A 85 -5.42 15.26 -28.67
CA GLU A 85 -5.22 14.49 -27.45
C GLU A 85 -5.61 15.29 -26.20
N LEU A 86 -5.64 14.62 -25.05
CA LEU A 86 -5.94 15.27 -23.77
C LEU A 86 -4.70 16.04 -23.28
N LEU A 87 -4.89 17.27 -22.83
CA LEU A 87 -3.86 18.02 -22.11
C LEU A 87 -3.51 17.31 -20.79
N PHE A 88 -2.25 17.46 -20.37
CA PHE A 88 -1.75 16.96 -19.07
C PHE A 88 -1.97 15.45 -18.88
N GLU A 89 -2.07 15.01 -17.62
CA GLU A 89 -2.30 13.61 -17.24
C GLU A 89 -3.79 13.26 -17.09
N HIS A 90 -4.70 14.03 -17.70
CA HIS A 90 -6.14 13.81 -17.55
C HIS A 90 -6.57 12.39 -17.95
N ARG A 91 -5.86 11.76 -18.90
CA ARG A 91 -6.12 10.38 -19.26
C ARG A 91 -6.01 9.45 -18.06
N SER A 92 -4.93 9.55 -17.29
CA SER A 92 -4.71 8.71 -16.11
C SER A 92 -5.74 8.99 -15.02
N TRP A 93 -6.16 10.26 -14.83
CA TRP A 93 -7.18 10.59 -13.82
C TRP A 93 -8.58 10.09 -14.22
N ILE A 94 -8.90 10.15 -15.52
CA ILE A 94 -10.16 9.62 -16.05
C ILE A 94 -10.17 8.10 -15.95
N ASP A 95 -9.08 7.43 -16.32
CA ASP A 95 -8.96 5.97 -16.21
C ASP A 95 -9.10 5.52 -14.74
N HIS A 96 -8.45 6.21 -13.81
CA HIS A 96 -8.61 5.95 -12.37
C HIS A 96 -10.06 6.15 -11.90
N ALA A 97 -10.69 7.26 -12.29
CA ALA A 97 -12.08 7.54 -11.93
C ALA A 97 -13.05 6.49 -12.53
N TYR A 98 -12.72 5.94 -13.69
CA TYR A 98 -13.47 4.85 -14.31
C TYR A 98 -13.34 3.54 -13.53
N ASP A 99 -12.14 3.19 -13.09
CA ASP A 99 -11.92 1.99 -12.28
C ASP A 99 -12.63 2.10 -10.94
N MET A 100 -12.61 3.29 -10.32
CA MET A 100 -13.40 3.57 -9.12
C MET A 100 -14.92 3.50 -9.35
N MET A 101 -15.42 3.84 -10.54
CA MET A 101 -16.83 3.61 -10.89
C MET A 101 -17.15 2.12 -11.00
N LYS A 102 -16.29 1.33 -11.66
CA LYS A 102 -16.48 -0.12 -11.78
C LYS A 102 -16.48 -0.81 -10.42
N LEU A 103 -15.52 -0.48 -9.56
CA LEU A 103 -15.43 -1.05 -8.21
C LEU A 103 -16.69 -0.74 -7.40
N ARG A 104 -17.24 0.47 -7.53
CA ARG A 104 -18.52 0.84 -6.89
C ARG A 104 -19.70 0.08 -7.46
N ALA A 105 -19.77 -0.11 -8.77
CA ALA A 105 -20.81 -0.91 -9.41
C ALA A 105 -20.76 -2.38 -8.93
N LEU A 106 -19.55 -2.95 -8.83
CA LEU A 106 -19.34 -4.30 -8.30
C LEU A 106 -19.70 -4.41 -6.81
N ALA A 107 -19.46 -3.35 -6.03
CA ALA A 107 -19.83 -3.27 -4.63
C ALA A 107 -21.34 -3.05 -4.40
N SER A 108 -22.05 -2.43 -5.35
CA SER A 108 -23.52 -2.33 -5.32
C SER A 108 -24.20 -3.61 -5.81
N ASP A 109 -23.55 -4.35 -6.72
CA ASP A 109 -24.06 -5.62 -7.24
C ASP A 109 -23.81 -6.80 -6.29
N SER A 110 -22.93 -6.68 -5.29
CA SER A 110 -22.71 -7.73 -4.27
C SER A 110 -23.85 -7.86 -3.25
N GLU A 111 -24.82 -6.94 -3.24
CA GLU A 111 -26.14 -7.12 -2.59
C GLU A 111 -27.17 -7.82 -3.51
N SER A 112 -26.81 -8.15 -4.75
CA SER A 112 -27.69 -8.71 -5.78
C SER A 112 -26.99 -9.83 -6.58
N VAL A 113 -27.10 -11.05 -6.05
CA VAL A 113 -26.77 -12.37 -6.62
C VAL A 113 -26.55 -12.48 -8.15
N ASN A 114 -25.43 -13.15 -8.49
CA ASN A 114 -25.06 -13.92 -9.69
C ASN A 114 -24.75 -13.23 -11.04
N GLY A 115 -23.45 -13.11 -11.31
CA GLY A 115 -22.79 -13.88 -12.38
C GLY A 115 -22.66 -13.22 -13.75
N SER A 116 -21.48 -12.67 -14.05
CA SER A 116 -20.74 -12.84 -15.33
C SER A 116 -19.41 -12.05 -15.32
N LYS A 117 -18.32 -12.70 -15.72
CA LYS A 117 -16.97 -12.14 -15.90
C LYS A 117 -16.90 -11.22 -17.13
N PRO A 118 -16.27 -10.02 -17.07
CA PRO A 118 -15.83 -9.31 -18.26
C PRO A 118 -14.33 -9.56 -18.57
N SER A 119 -14.06 -9.64 -19.86
CA SER A 119 -12.77 -9.93 -20.51
C SER A 119 -11.75 -8.81 -20.39
N THR A 120 -10.51 -9.17 -20.09
CA THR A 120 -9.31 -8.33 -20.13
C THR A 120 -8.75 -8.31 -21.54
N ASP A 121 -8.72 -7.15 -22.18
CA ASP A 121 -7.78 -6.90 -23.29
C ASP A 121 -7.57 -5.39 -23.47
N GLN A 122 -6.45 -4.89 -22.95
CA GLN A 122 -5.81 -3.62 -23.32
C GLN A 122 -4.47 -3.47 -22.56
N SER A 123 -3.45 -4.22 -23.00
CA SER A 123 -2.05 -3.97 -22.61
C SER A 123 -1.56 -2.68 -23.27
N ALA A 124 -1.59 -1.59 -22.52
CA ALA A 124 -0.77 -0.42 -22.82
C ALA A 124 0.60 -0.65 -22.15
N SER A 125 1.63 -0.86 -22.96
CA SER A 125 3.02 -0.97 -22.49
C SER A 125 3.44 0.36 -21.86
N ILE A 126 3.73 0.35 -20.56
CA ILE A 126 4.33 1.48 -19.86
C ILE A 126 5.84 1.24 -19.86
N THR A 127 6.58 2.09 -20.58
CA THR A 127 8.04 2.01 -20.64
C THR A 127 8.62 2.61 -19.36
N ILE A 128 9.13 1.75 -18.46
CA ILE A 128 10.04 2.17 -17.38
C ILE A 128 11.39 2.41 -18.07
N ILE A 129 11.88 3.65 -18.02
CA ILE A 129 13.07 4.10 -18.77
C ILE A 129 14.34 3.68 -17.99
N ASP A 130 15.32 3.10 -18.69
CA ASP A 130 16.66 2.76 -18.19
C ASP A 130 17.61 3.98 -18.16
N GLU A 131 17.12 5.14 -17.71
CA GLU A 131 17.96 6.35 -17.55
C GLU A 131 18.64 6.39 -16.17
N GLU A 132 19.76 7.10 -16.11
CA GLU A 132 20.58 7.29 -14.90
C GLU A 132 19.73 7.89 -13.76
N LEU A 133 19.76 7.23 -12.60
CA LEU A 133 18.95 7.58 -11.43
C LEU A 133 19.28 8.99 -10.94
N ASP A 134 18.35 9.92 -11.12
CA ASP A 134 18.34 11.12 -10.28
C ASP A 134 18.12 10.66 -8.82
N PRO A 135 19.08 10.91 -7.91
CA PRO A 135 19.15 10.25 -6.63
C PRO A 135 18.00 10.60 -5.69
N VAL A 136 17.71 9.68 -4.79
CA VAL A 136 16.73 9.88 -3.72
C VAL A 136 17.44 10.58 -2.54
N PRO A 137 16.81 11.58 -1.90
CA PRO A 137 17.38 12.19 -0.70
C PRO A 137 17.64 11.17 0.42
N ASP A 138 18.54 11.50 1.33
CA ASP A 138 18.66 10.75 2.59
C ASP A 138 17.36 10.83 3.40
N ILE A 139 17.19 9.91 4.35
CA ILE A 139 16.07 9.89 5.27
C ILE A 139 16.39 10.79 6.47
N PRO A 140 15.65 11.90 6.69
CA PRO A 140 15.76 12.67 7.92
C PRO A 140 15.64 11.80 9.17
N GLU A 141 16.59 11.90 10.11
CA GLU A 141 16.62 11.08 11.33
C GLU A 141 15.30 11.14 12.13
N VAL A 142 14.65 12.32 12.15
CA VAL A 142 13.35 12.52 12.79
C VAL A 142 12.26 11.60 12.25
N LEU A 143 12.32 11.21 10.97
CA LEU A 143 11.35 10.31 10.34
C LEU A 143 11.51 8.86 10.80
N LEU A 144 12.68 8.45 11.30
CA LEU A 144 12.90 7.10 11.83
C LEU A 144 11.99 6.82 13.04
N THR A 145 11.55 7.87 13.74
CA THR A 145 10.60 7.77 14.86
C THR A 145 9.12 7.81 14.45
N SER A 146 8.83 8.05 13.17
CA SER A 146 7.45 8.15 12.65
C SER A 146 6.79 6.78 12.45
N GLN A 147 5.46 6.76 12.45
CA GLN A 147 4.64 5.56 12.26
C GLN A 147 4.40 5.26 10.77
N LEU A 148 5.48 5.20 9.99
CA LEU A 148 5.45 4.97 8.54
C LEU A 148 6.31 3.77 8.12
N PRO A 149 6.06 2.55 8.63
CA PRO A 149 6.99 1.45 8.42
C PRO A 149 7.19 1.16 6.93
N MET A 150 6.12 0.91 6.16
CA MET A 150 6.27 0.51 4.75
C MET A 150 6.93 1.59 3.87
N PHE A 151 6.50 2.85 4.00
CA PHE A 151 7.07 3.93 3.18
C PHE A 151 8.56 4.16 3.49
N LEU A 152 8.94 4.15 4.77
CA LEU A 152 10.34 4.30 5.17
C LEU A 152 11.19 3.13 4.72
N ASP A 153 10.64 1.92 4.76
CA ASP A 153 11.34 0.72 4.34
C ASP A 153 11.67 0.75 2.85
N ILE A 154 10.73 1.21 2.02
CA ILE A 154 10.95 1.44 0.59
C ILE A 154 12.00 2.54 0.38
N TRP A 155 11.97 3.61 1.18
CA TRP A 155 12.95 4.70 1.09
C TRP A 155 14.36 4.22 1.47
N MET A 156 14.49 3.45 2.55
CA MET A 156 15.77 2.86 2.96
C MET A 156 16.34 1.96 1.88
N GLU A 157 15.50 1.17 1.21
CA GLU A 157 15.93 0.33 0.09
C GLU A 157 16.43 1.15 -1.10
N ALA A 158 15.83 2.33 -1.33
CA ALA A 158 16.29 3.25 -2.37
C ALA A 158 17.67 3.84 -2.03
N VAL A 159 17.85 4.29 -0.78
CA VAL A 159 19.11 4.85 -0.28
C VAL A 159 20.21 3.79 -0.25
N ALA A 160 19.89 2.56 0.16
CA ALA A 160 20.83 1.45 0.16
C ALA A 160 21.31 1.12 -1.27
N TYR A 161 20.40 1.13 -2.25
CA TYR A 161 20.72 0.82 -3.64
C TYR A 161 21.66 1.84 -4.28
N GLN A 162 21.43 3.14 -4.07
CA GLN A 162 22.26 4.21 -4.66
C GLN A 162 23.65 4.35 -4.00
N GLY A 163 23.79 3.87 -2.77
CA GLY A 163 25.04 3.92 -2.00
C GLY A 163 25.29 5.28 -1.30
N LYS A 164 25.99 5.21 -0.17
CA LYS A 164 26.17 6.32 0.79
C LYS A 164 26.73 7.61 0.16
N ALA A 165 27.71 7.49 -0.74
CA ALA A 165 28.38 8.64 -1.35
C ALA A 165 27.46 9.49 -2.23
N VAL A 166 26.46 8.87 -2.88
CA VAL A 166 25.47 9.56 -3.70
C VAL A 166 24.46 10.29 -2.80
N THR A 167 24.09 9.65 -1.69
CA THR A 167 23.14 10.21 -0.71
C THR A 167 23.72 11.42 0.04
N GLU A 168 24.96 11.35 0.51
CA GLU A 168 25.62 12.43 1.26
C GLU A 168 25.82 13.71 0.43
N GLY A 169 25.88 13.59 -0.91
CA GLY A 169 25.94 14.71 -1.84
C GLY A 169 24.59 15.38 -2.13
N TYR A 170 23.47 14.83 -1.61
CA TYR A 170 22.13 15.33 -1.90
C TYR A 170 21.71 16.42 -0.91
N GLU A 171 21.83 17.69 -1.30
CA GLU A 171 21.56 18.83 -0.42
C GLU A 171 20.07 19.11 -0.15
N ARG A 172 19.17 18.47 -0.92
CA ARG A 172 17.73 18.76 -0.92
C ARG A 172 16.99 17.93 0.12
N VAL A 173 16.78 18.49 1.30
CA VAL A 173 16.04 17.84 2.39
C VAL A 173 14.52 18.10 2.27
N PRO A 174 13.67 17.08 2.10
CA PRO A 174 12.22 17.26 2.05
C PRO A 174 11.67 17.67 3.42
N ARG A 175 10.77 18.66 3.44
CA ARG A 175 10.06 19.10 4.66
C ARG A 175 8.59 18.70 4.71
N THR A 176 8.10 18.07 3.65
CA THR A 176 6.79 17.43 3.64
C THR A 176 6.91 16.04 3.02
N VAL A 177 6.41 15.04 3.74
CA VAL A 177 6.33 13.64 3.31
C VAL A 177 4.86 13.26 3.16
N LEU A 178 4.52 12.63 2.05
CA LEU A 178 3.19 12.14 1.74
C LEU A 178 3.25 10.62 1.77
N ALA A 179 2.80 9.96 2.82
CA ALA A 179 2.96 8.51 2.92
C ALA A 179 1.59 7.83 2.85
N PRO A 180 1.34 6.94 1.87
CA PRO A 180 0.19 6.06 1.92
C PRO A 180 0.23 5.19 3.18
N ARG A 181 -0.95 4.83 3.70
CA ARG A 181 -1.04 3.85 4.79
C ARG A 181 -0.50 2.50 4.37
N ASP A 182 0.05 1.76 5.32
CA ASP A 182 0.56 0.40 5.08
C ASP A 182 -0.48 -0.50 4.39
N VAL A 183 -1.76 -0.38 4.78
CA VAL A 183 -2.85 -1.16 4.17
C VAL A 183 -3.01 -0.92 2.66
N VAL A 184 -2.73 0.29 2.19
CA VAL A 184 -2.80 0.62 0.77
C VAL A 184 -1.78 -0.20 -0.03
N TYR A 185 -0.61 -0.46 0.54
CA TYR A 185 0.41 -1.30 -0.11
C TYR A 185 -0.04 -2.76 -0.19
N TRP A 186 -0.66 -3.28 0.87
CA TRP A 186 -1.21 -4.64 0.90
C TRP A 186 -2.36 -4.84 -0.07
N ASP A 187 -3.12 -3.80 -0.36
CA ASP A 187 -4.22 -3.85 -1.33
C ASP A 187 -3.73 -3.80 -2.78
N VAL A 188 -2.49 -3.39 -3.04
CA VAL A 188 -1.94 -3.25 -4.41
C VAL A 188 -1.26 -4.52 -4.89
N LEU A 189 -0.53 -5.20 -4.00
CA LEU A 189 0.23 -6.38 -4.34
C LEU A 189 -0.47 -7.61 -3.77
N PRO A 190 -0.71 -8.66 -4.57
CA PRO A 190 -1.13 -9.94 -4.01
C PRO A 190 -0.12 -10.37 -2.95
N VAL A 191 -0.61 -10.89 -1.83
CA VAL A 191 0.20 -11.20 -0.64
C VAL A 191 1.40 -12.11 -0.94
N ASP A 192 1.27 -12.97 -1.96
CA ASP A 192 2.28 -13.95 -2.35
C ASP A 192 3.03 -13.53 -3.64
N SER A 193 2.90 -12.27 -4.05
CA SER A 193 3.54 -11.75 -5.25
C SER A 193 4.83 -11.02 -4.88
N PRO A 194 5.93 -11.20 -5.66
CA PRO A 194 7.16 -10.46 -5.43
C PRO A 194 6.90 -8.96 -5.47
N ASN A 195 7.42 -8.26 -4.46
CA ASN A 195 7.26 -6.81 -4.36
C ASN A 195 8.33 -6.10 -5.22
N PRO A 196 7.94 -5.45 -6.33
CA PRO A 196 8.91 -4.80 -7.20
C PRO A 196 9.68 -3.70 -6.48
N LEU A 197 9.08 -3.01 -5.51
CA LEU A 197 9.75 -1.93 -4.78
C LEU A 197 10.93 -2.40 -3.93
N PHE A 198 11.12 -3.70 -3.73
CA PHE A 198 12.28 -4.21 -2.98
C PHE A 198 13.23 -5.05 -3.84
N THR A 199 13.02 -5.07 -5.16
CA THR A 199 13.91 -5.79 -6.06
C THR A 199 15.14 -4.93 -6.40
N SER A 200 16.30 -5.57 -6.49
CA SER A 200 17.59 -4.92 -6.80
C SER A 200 17.86 -4.74 -8.30
N ASP A 201 17.01 -5.28 -9.17
CA ASP A 201 17.07 -5.03 -10.60
C ASP A 201 16.89 -3.53 -10.88
N ILE A 202 17.71 -2.98 -11.79
CA ILE A 202 17.76 -1.55 -12.10
C ILE A 202 16.39 -0.98 -12.49
N LYS A 203 15.58 -1.74 -13.24
CA LYS A 203 14.24 -1.33 -13.66
C LYS A 203 13.35 -1.05 -12.45
N TYR A 204 13.38 -1.93 -11.46
CA TYR A 204 12.58 -1.77 -10.25
C TYR A 204 13.19 -0.80 -9.25
N ALA A 205 14.52 -0.64 -9.25
CA ALA A 205 15.18 0.44 -8.54
C ALA A 205 14.73 1.83 -9.06
N ASN A 206 14.59 1.99 -10.38
CA ASN A 206 14.05 3.20 -11.01
C ASN A 206 12.59 3.44 -10.60
N LEU A 207 11.77 2.39 -10.61
CA LEU A 207 10.39 2.46 -10.13
C LEU A 207 10.34 2.89 -8.65
N ARG A 208 11.19 2.30 -7.80
CA ARG A 208 11.31 2.65 -6.38
C ARG A 208 11.73 4.10 -6.16
N ALA A 209 12.74 4.59 -6.89
CA ALA A 209 13.19 5.97 -6.77
C ALA A 209 12.12 6.97 -7.26
N MET A 210 11.48 6.67 -8.39
CA MET A 210 10.34 7.45 -8.89
C MET A 210 9.20 7.46 -7.88
N TYR A 211 8.87 6.31 -7.30
CA TYR A 211 7.86 6.19 -6.26
C TYR A 211 8.19 7.13 -5.11
N ILE A 212 9.35 7.01 -4.46
CA ILE A 212 9.71 7.84 -3.30
C ILE A 212 9.69 9.33 -3.64
N LYS A 213 10.31 9.76 -4.75
CA LYS A 213 10.34 11.17 -5.13
C LYS A 213 8.96 11.77 -5.39
N ASP A 214 8.00 10.95 -5.79
CA ASP A 214 6.63 11.41 -6.01
C ASP A 214 5.91 11.85 -4.73
N TYR A 215 6.36 11.35 -3.58
CA TYR A 215 5.78 11.56 -2.27
C TYR A 215 6.55 12.56 -1.39
N LEU A 216 7.60 13.18 -1.94
CA LEU A 216 8.45 14.11 -1.22
C LEU A 216 8.31 15.52 -1.78
N ILE A 217 8.09 16.50 -0.90
CA ILE A 217 8.02 17.92 -1.24
C ILE A 217 9.05 18.68 -0.40
N LEU A 218 9.80 19.58 -1.04
CA LEU A 218 10.85 20.36 -0.39
C LEU A 218 10.33 21.32 0.68
N PRO A 219 9.39 22.24 0.38
CA PRO A 219 8.84 23.11 1.41
C PRO A 219 7.88 22.37 2.35
N THR A 220 7.75 22.89 3.57
CA THR A 220 6.67 22.51 4.48
C THR A 220 5.34 22.99 3.89
N VAL A 221 4.33 22.12 3.82
CA VAL A 221 2.98 22.51 3.45
C VAL A 221 2.38 23.38 4.55
N ASP A 222 1.91 24.58 4.19
CA ASP A 222 1.36 25.51 5.16
C ASP A 222 -0.14 25.26 5.34
N LEU A 223 -0.48 24.61 6.45
CA LEU A 223 -1.86 24.30 6.84
C LEU A 223 -2.59 25.50 7.46
N LYS A 224 -1.87 26.57 7.82
CA LYS A 224 -2.44 27.77 8.45
C LYS A 224 -2.82 28.84 7.44
N ASN A 225 -2.19 28.84 6.25
CA ASN A 225 -2.54 29.79 5.19
C ASN A 225 -3.99 29.57 4.73
N ARG A 226 -4.78 30.65 4.72
CA ARG A 226 -6.20 30.68 4.31
C ARG A 226 -6.41 30.24 2.85
N GLU A 227 -5.38 30.31 2.01
CA GLU A 227 -5.40 29.80 0.63
C GLU A 227 -5.52 28.26 0.57
N SER A 228 -5.02 27.54 1.58
CA SER A 228 -5.24 26.09 1.75
C SER A 228 -6.71 25.75 2.10
N TRP A 229 -7.53 26.78 2.34
CA TRP A 229 -8.96 26.70 2.68
C TRP A 229 -9.84 27.17 1.52
N ASP A 230 -9.25 27.61 0.42
CA ASP A 230 -9.98 27.86 -0.82
C ASP A 230 -10.32 26.50 -1.46
N PRO A 231 -11.53 26.29 -1.99
CA PRO A 231 -11.83 25.14 -2.85
C PRO A 231 -10.88 25.02 -4.06
N MET A 232 -10.19 26.09 -4.45
CA MET A 232 -9.11 26.04 -5.45
C MET A 232 -7.77 25.51 -4.91
N GLY A 233 -7.59 25.33 -3.61
CA GLY A 233 -6.40 24.72 -3.01
C GLY A 233 -5.08 25.44 -3.22
N LYS A 234 -3.99 24.79 -2.81
CA LYS A 234 -2.62 25.22 -3.06
C LYS A 234 -1.84 24.12 -3.78
N THR A 235 -1.09 24.51 -4.80
CA THR A 235 -0.27 23.59 -5.58
C THR A 235 1.19 23.66 -5.14
N TYR A 236 1.78 22.49 -4.96
CA TYR A 236 3.18 22.23 -4.68
C TYR A 236 3.77 21.40 -5.81
N THR A 237 5.09 21.28 -5.83
CA THR A 237 5.80 20.40 -6.77
C THR A 237 6.61 19.39 -5.95
N ASN A 238 6.46 18.11 -6.27
CA ASN A 238 7.25 17.04 -5.64
C ASN A 238 8.65 16.94 -6.25
N LEU A 239 9.49 16.02 -5.76
CA LEU A 239 10.86 15.87 -6.25
C LEU A 239 10.96 15.35 -7.70
N ASN A 240 9.92 14.71 -8.23
CA ASN A 240 9.83 14.33 -9.64
C ASN A 240 9.27 15.44 -10.54
N GLY A 241 9.03 16.65 -10.01
CA GLY A 241 8.46 17.74 -10.78
C GLY A 241 6.94 17.63 -11.01
N ARG A 242 6.26 16.62 -10.44
CA ARG A 242 4.80 16.50 -10.54
C ARG A 242 4.11 17.45 -9.56
N PHE A 243 2.93 17.91 -9.97
CA PHE A 243 2.13 18.82 -9.16
C PHE A 243 1.36 18.05 -8.07
N ILE A 244 1.44 18.57 -6.86
CA ILE A 244 0.70 18.11 -5.69
C ILE A 244 -0.27 19.20 -5.28
N HIS A 245 -1.56 18.91 -5.39
CA HIS A 245 -2.63 19.82 -5.09
C HIS A 245 -3.24 19.53 -3.72
N VAL A 246 -3.05 20.45 -2.77
CA VAL A 246 -3.49 20.32 -1.39
C VAL A 246 -4.68 21.24 -1.17
N TYR A 247 -5.82 20.70 -0.75
CA TYR A 247 -7.04 21.48 -0.56
C TYR A 247 -7.95 20.88 0.51
N ARG A 248 -8.84 21.70 1.08
CA ARG A 248 -9.77 21.28 2.14
C ARG A 248 -11.22 21.46 1.68
N TYR A 249 -12.05 20.43 1.82
CA TYR A 249 -13.49 20.59 1.58
C TYR A 249 -14.18 21.35 2.73
N PRO A 250 -15.37 21.94 2.51
CA PRO A 250 -16.12 22.69 3.52
C PRO A 250 -16.42 21.92 4.82
N LYS A 251 -16.40 20.58 4.78
CA LYS A 251 -16.58 19.71 5.95
C LYS A 251 -15.30 19.52 6.78
N GLY A 252 -14.19 20.17 6.42
CA GLY A 252 -12.92 20.15 7.16
C GLY A 252 -11.95 19.03 6.78
N ASN A 253 -12.33 18.13 5.89
CA ASN A 253 -11.46 17.05 5.41
C ASN A 253 -10.40 17.62 4.45
N LEU A 254 -9.14 17.24 4.65
CA LEU A 254 -8.00 17.63 3.82
C LEU A 254 -7.76 16.57 2.73
N PHE A 255 -7.45 17.03 1.52
CA PHE A 255 -7.19 16.19 0.37
C PHE A 255 -5.90 16.59 -0.32
N ILE A 256 -5.21 15.60 -0.87
CA ILE A 256 -4.00 15.76 -1.66
C ILE A 256 -4.20 15.02 -2.98
N ASN A 257 -4.24 15.75 -4.10
CA ASN A 257 -4.57 15.21 -5.43
C ASN A 257 -5.88 14.37 -5.44
N GLY A 258 -6.86 14.75 -4.62
CA GLY A 258 -8.13 14.01 -4.50
C GLY A 258 -8.11 12.84 -3.53
N ILE A 259 -6.97 12.56 -2.90
CA ILE A 259 -6.83 11.51 -1.89
C ILE A 259 -7.05 12.11 -0.52
N LEU A 260 -7.90 11.46 0.29
CA LEU A 260 -8.14 11.87 1.67
C LEU A 260 -6.85 11.74 2.50
N VAL A 261 -6.52 12.81 3.21
CA VAL A 261 -5.53 12.77 4.29
C VAL A 261 -6.22 12.30 5.56
N GLU A 262 -5.78 11.18 6.10
CA GLU A 262 -6.35 10.62 7.34
C GLU A 262 -5.71 11.20 8.60
N ASP A 263 -4.41 11.46 8.55
CA ASP A 263 -3.65 11.95 9.68
C ASP A 263 -2.50 12.86 9.21
N ILE A 264 -2.08 13.75 10.11
CA ILE A 264 -1.00 14.71 9.88
C ILE A 264 -0.10 14.69 11.11
N GLN A 265 1.14 14.25 10.92
CA GLN A 265 2.11 14.11 12.00
C GLN A 265 3.19 15.18 11.85
N PRO A 266 3.15 16.25 12.67
CA PRO A 266 4.25 17.20 12.75
C PRO A 266 5.41 16.58 13.54
N LEU A 267 6.61 16.65 12.96
CA LEU A 267 7.84 16.20 13.59
C LEU A 267 8.57 17.35 14.30
N SER A 268 9.54 17.00 15.14
CA SER A 268 10.27 17.95 16.00
C SER A 268 11.08 19.01 15.24
N ASP A 269 11.46 18.73 13.99
CA ASP A 269 12.21 19.63 13.11
C ASP A 269 11.32 20.49 12.20
N GLY A 270 9.98 20.39 12.36
CA GLY A 270 9.01 21.09 11.53
C GLY A 270 8.64 20.37 10.22
N THR A 271 9.17 19.17 9.98
CA THR A 271 8.72 18.31 8.87
C THR A 271 7.28 17.87 9.12
N LEU A 272 6.46 17.88 8.06
CA LEU A 272 5.08 17.37 8.12
C LEU A 272 4.97 16.05 7.37
N VAL A 273 4.39 15.05 8.04
CA VAL A 273 4.03 13.78 7.44
C VAL A 273 2.52 13.74 7.26
N PHE A 274 2.07 13.54 6.02
CA PHE A 274 0.66 13.34 5.67
C PHE A 274 0.41 11.85 5.44
N ILE A 275 -0.55 11.28 6.17
CA ILE A 275 -0.97 9.90 6.00
C ILE A 275 -2.12 9.87 4.98
N LEU A 276 -1.86 9.26 3.82
CA LEU A 276 -2.82 9.19 2.71
C LEU A 276 -3.61 7.88 2.74
N ASN A 277 -4.91 7.97 2.46
CA ASN A 277 -5.79 6.79 2.36
C ASN A 277 -5.62 6.00 1.04
N ASP A 278 -4.84 6.50 0.09
CA ASP A 278 -4.55 5.78 -1.17
C ASP A 278 -3.21 6.24 -1.76
N MET A 279 -2.76 5.61 -2.85
CA MET A 279 -1.54 5.96 -3.57
C MET A 279 -1.74 7.20 -4.46
N LEU A 280 -0.75 8.08 -4.47
CA LEU A 280 -0.69 9.17 -5.45
C LEU A 280 -0.43 8.62 -6.85
N PHE A 281 -0.93 9.36 -7.85
CA PHE A 281 -0.70 9.09 -9.27
C PHE A 281 -1.16 7.68 -9.70
N ASN A 282 -0.46 7.05 -10.64
CA ASN A 282 -0.79 5.73 -11.19
C ASN A 282 0.05 4.59 -10.57
N HIS A 283 0.64 4.79 -9.39
CA HIS A 283 1.57 3.82 -8.78
C HIS A 283 0.93 2.45 -8.55
N ARG A 284 -0.36 2.38 -8.21
CA ARG A 284 -1.09 1.10 -8.10
C ARG A 284 -0.96 0.25 -9.37
N ARG A 285 -1.17 0.86 -10.54
CA ARG A 285 -1.06 0.17 -11.83
C ARG A 285 0.38 -0.21 -12.15
N LEU A 286 1.33 0.69 -11.90
CA LEU A 286 2.76 0.43 -12.16
C LEU A 286 3.28 -0.73 -11.32
N LEU A 287 2.88 -0.79 -10.05
CA LEU A 287 3.24 -1.86 -9.13
C LEU A 287 2.60 -3.19 -9.52
N SER A 288 1.32 -3.20 -9.93
CA SER A 288 0.65 -4.40 -10.43
C SER A 288 1.38 -4.99 -11.64
N ILE A 289 1.68 -4.16 -12.65
CA ILE A 289 2.40 -4.60 -13.86
C ILE A 289 3.78 -5.15 -13.51
N ALA A 290 4.54 -4.41 -12.70
CA ALA A 290 5.89 -4.82 -12.29
C ALA A 290 5.89 -6.14 -11.49
N SER A 291 4.86 -6.35 -10.66
CA SER A 291 4.71 -7.60 -9.89
C SER A 291 4.32 -8.79 -10.76
N GLU A 292 3.45 -8.59 -11.76
CA GLU A 292 3.10 -9.61 -12.76
C GLU A 292 4.32 -10.01 -13.62
N GLU A 293 5.13 -9.04 -14.03
CA GLU A 293 6.38 -9.27 -14.76
C GLU A 293 7.38 -10.10 -13.93
N LEU A 294 7.58 -9.75 -12.66
CA LEU A 294 8.44 -10.52 -11.75
C LEU A 294 7.98 -11.96 -11.57
N THR A 295 6.67 -12.15 -11.41
CA THR A 295 6.07 -13.49 -11.27
C THR A 295 6.26 -14.32 -12.53
N THR A 296 6.16 -13.70 -13.71
CA THR A 296 6.34 -14.37 -15.00
C THR A 296 7.80 -14.75 -15.24
N ASN A 297 8.74 -13.87 -14.89
CA ASN A 297 10.17 -14.12 -15.04
C ASN A 297 10.68 -15.18 -14.04
N SER A 298 10.16 -15.19 -12.81
CA SER A 298 10.51 -16.21 -11.81
C SER A 298 10.13 -17.63 -12.27
N LYS A 299 8.94 -17.80 -12.86
CA LYS A 299 8.49 -19.10 -13.41
C LYS A 299 9.33 -19.61 -14.59
N HIS A 300 10.04 -18.74 -15.29
CA HIS A 300 10.95 -19.15 -16.37
C HIS A 300 12.36 -19.51 -15.89
N THR A 301 12.71 -19.21 -14.64
CA THR A 301 14.06 -19.42 -14.10
C THR A 301 14.16 -20.68 -13.23
N GLU A 302 13.04 -21.23 -12.75
CA GLU A 302 13.01 -22.44 -11.92
C GLU A 302 13.34 -23.75 -12.67
N ASP A 303 13.43 -23.74 -14.00
CA ASP A 303 13.86 -24.91 -14.78
C ASP A 303 15.39 -25.03 -14.92
N ASP A 304 16.18 -24.05 -14.45
CA ASP A 304 17.62 -24.05 -14.70
C ASP A 304 18.39 -23.30 -13.59
N THR A 305 18.60 -23.91 -12.42
CA THR A 305 19.81 -23.76 -11.57
C THR A 305 19.71 -24.55 -10.27
N GLY A 306 20.29 -25.75 -10.26
CA GLY A 306 20.77 -26.35 -9.02
C GLY A 306 22.08 -25.67 -8.61
N LEU A 307 22.09 -24.95 -7.49
CA LEU A 307 23.36 -24.59 -6.84
C LEU A 307 23.24 -24.58 -5.31
N ALA A 308 24.04 -25.44 -4.70
CA ALA A 308 24.21 -25.60 -3.27
C ALA A 308 24.91 -24.38 -2.65
N THR A 309 24.44 -23.94 -1.47
CA THR A 309 25.23 -23.10 -0.57
C THR A 309 25.57 -23.88 0.69
N THR A 310 26.87 -24.15 0.86
CA THR A 310 27.46 -24.67 2.09
C THR A 310 27.85 -23.51 2.99
N LYS A 311 27.16 -23.33 4.13
CA LYS A 311 27.61 -22.48 5.24
C LYS A 311 28.30 -23.32 6.32
N LYS A 312 29.47 -22.88 6.75
CA LYS A 312 30.22 -23.41 7.90
C LYS A 312 29.55 -23.01 9.22
N PRO A 313 29.56 -23.88 10.25
CA PRO A 313 29.12 -23.53 11.60
C PRO A 313 30.30 -22.99 12.43
N GLY A 314 30.03 -21.97 13.24
CA GLY A 314 30.96 -21.42 14.20
C GLY A 314 30.38 -20.20 14.90
N ASP A 315 29.51 -20.46 15.89
CA ASP A 315 29.46 -19.77 17.18
C ASP A 315 28.36 -20.41 18.03
N ASP A 316 28.72 -20.86 19.24
CA ASP A 316 27.83 -21.48 20.22
C ASP A 316 26.82 -20.45 20.77
N VAL A 317 25.78 -20.19 19.99
CA VAL A 317 24.53 -19.64 20.52
C VAL A 317 23.84 -20.78 21.25
N ASN A 318 23.41 -20.55 22.51
CA ASN A 318 22.52 -21.46 23.23
C ASN A 318 21.26 -21.68 22.39
N ILE A 319 21.24 -22.74 21.56
CA ILE A 319 20.13 -23.06 20.68
C ILE A 319 18.98 -23.51 21.57
N VAL A 320 18.08 -22.58 21.90
CA VAL A 320 16.77 -22.92 22.44
C VAL A 320 16.13 -23.87 21.43
N VAL A 321 16.03 -25.16 21.77
CA VAL A 321 15.40 -26.16 20.90
C VAL A 321 14.01 -25.65 20.57
N PRO A 322 13.75 -25.29 19.31
CA PRO A 322 12.52 -24.60 19.00
C PRO A 322 11.33 -25.55 19.16
N LYS A 323 10.25 -25.09 19.79
CA LYS A 323 9.00 -25.86 19.84
C LYS A 323 8.54 -26.16 18.42
N MET A 324 8.05 -27.37 18.16
CA MET A 324 7.65 -27.81 16.82
C MET A 324 6.23 -27.33 16.51
N ALA A 325 6.01 -26.66 15.37
CA ALA A 325 4.66 -26.39 14.90
C ALA A 325 4.01 -27.66 14.34
N PRO A 326 2.68 -27.81 14.53
CA PRO A 326 1.95 -28.95 14.00
C PRO A 326 1.66 -28.80 12.51
N SER A 327 1.34 -29.89 11.82
CA SER A 327 0.85 -29.81 10.44
C SER A 327 -0.53 -29.15 10.35
N VAL A 328 -0.83 -28.48 9.23
CA VAL A 328 -2.14 -27.88 8.96
C VAL A 328 -3.21 -28.98 8.75
N PRO A 329 -4.30 -29.02 9.53
CA PRO A 329 -5.45 -29.89 9.27
C PRO A 329 -6.04 -29.69 7.87
N GLU A 330 -6.47 -30.77 7.22
CA GLU A 330 -6.98 -30.71 5.83
C GLU A 330 -8.19 -29.78 5.70
N ALA A 331 -9.11 -29.82 6.67
CA ALA A 331 -10.30 -28.97 6.67
C ALA A 331 -9.99 -27.46 6.77
N ILE A 332 -8.79 -27.09 7.25
CA ILE A 332 -8.35 -25.70 7.32
C ILE A 332 -7.79 -25.22 5.99
N LYS A 333 -7.22 -26.12 5.16
CA LYS A 333 -6.60 -25.72 3.89
C LYS A 333 -7.59 -25.12 2.89
N SER A 334 -8.87 -25.47 3.01
CA SER A 334 -9.97 -24.92 2.20
C SER A 334 -10.53 -23.60 2.74
N GLU A 335 -10.03 -23.08 3.86
CA GLU A 335 -10.51 -21.84 4.47
C GLU A 335 -9.71 -20.64 3.96
N ASP A 336 -10.09 -20.14 2.79
CA ASP A 336 -9.43 -19.01 2.08
C ASP A 336 -9.31 -17.71 2.90
N HIS A 337 -10.08 -17.58 3.98
CA HIS A 337 -10.13 -16.38 4.82
C HIS A 337 -9.39 -16.52 6.15
N LEU A 338 -8.71 -17.64 6.40
CA LEU A 338 -7.96 -17.83 7.65
C LEU A 338 -6.63 -17.10 7.59
N SER A 339 -6.56 -15.93 8.23
CA SER A 339 -5.36 -15.08 8.31
C SER A 339 -4.12 -15.84 8.80
N LEU A 340 -4.32 -16.78 9.72
CA LEU A 340 -3.27 -17.58 10.33
C LEU A 340 -2.71 -18.66 9.38
N LEU A 341 -3.46 -19.09 8.35
CA LEU A 341 -3.06 -20.20 7.48
C LEU A 341 -1.73 -19.93 6.78
N ARG A 342 -1.56 -18.72 6.23
CA ARG A 342 -0.30 -18.32 5.59
C ARG A 342 0.85 -18.30 6.59
N LEU A 343 0.62 -17.80 7.81
CA LEU A 343 1.67 -17.73 8.84
C LEU A 343 2.11 -19.14 9.21
N TRP A 344 1.14 -20.05 9.27
CA TRP A 344 1.37 -21.45 9.55
C TRP A 344 2.20 -22.13 8.47
N GLN A 345 1.84 -21.95 7.20
CA GLN A 345 2.61 -22.47 6.06
C GLN A 345 4.06 -21.99 6.11
N ARG A 346 4.26 -20.67 6.29
CA ARG A 346 5.60 -20.08 6.40
C ARG A 346 6.43 -20.67 7.55
N VAL A 347 5.83 -20.86 8.73
CA VAL A 347 6.53 -21.48 9.87
C VAL A 347 6.90 -22.94 9.59
N LEU A 348 6.08 -23.69 8.85
CA LEU A 348 6.37 -25.07 8.44
C LEU A 348 7.52 -25.13 7.42
N GLU A 349 7.54 -24.22 6.45
CA GLU A 349 8.65 -24.06 5.49
C GLU A 349 9.96 -23.77 6.25
N GLU A 350 9.94 -22.81 7.18
CA GLU A 350 11.09 -22.47 8.02
C GLU A 350 11.57 -23.66 8.87
N GLN A 351 10.64 -24.47 9.41
CA GLN A 351 11.00 -25.72 10.10
C GLN A 351 11.67 -26.72 9.17
N GLN A 352 11.17 -26.87 7.94
CA GLN A 352 11.75 -27.76 6.95
C GLN A 352 13.16 -27.31 6.55
N GLU A 353 13.37 -26.02 6.30
CA GLU A 353 14.68 -25.43 6.01
C GLU A 353 15.68 -25.67 7.16
N MET A 354 15.22 -25.57 8.41
CA MET A 354 16.03 -25.83 9.60
C MET A 354 16.14 -27.32 9.97
N SER A 355 15.57 -28.24 9.18
CA SER A 355 15.51 -29.69 9.48
C SER A 355 14.86 -30.00 10.84
N VAL A 356 13.93 -29.17 11.30
CA VAL A 356 13.15 -29.38 12.52
C VAL A 356 11.91 -30.22 12.18
N PRO A 357 11.67 -31.35 12.87
CA PRO A 357 10.51 -32.18 12.57
C PRO A 357 9.19 -31.47 12.86
N VAL A 358 8.13 -31.92 12.17
CA VAL A 358 6.76 -31.42 12.35
C VAL A 358 6.10 -32.13 13.52
N ASN A 359 5.32 -31.41 14.31
CA ASN A 359 4.50 -32.03 15.36
C ASN A 359 3.28 -32.74 14.73
N HIS A 360 3.14 -34.05 14.96
CA HIS A 360 2.02 -34.82 14.42
C HIS A 360 0.71 -34.67 15.21
N VAL A 361 0.73 -34.01 16.36
CA VAL A 361 -0.49 -33.66 17.10
C VAL A 361 -1.18 -32.52 16.35
N LEU A 362 -2.30 -32.82 15.71
CA LEU A 362 -3.10 -31.82 15.02
C LEU A 362 -3.84 -30.92 16.02
N PRO A 363 -3.89 -29.61 15.79
CA PRO A 363 -4.78 -28.75 16.55
C PRO A 363 -6.23 -29.06 16.22
N ARG A 364 -7.07 -28.95 17.24
CA ARG A 364 -8.51 -29.20 17.17
C ARG A 364 -9.33 -27.95 17.41
N THR A 365 -8.69 -26.90 17.90
CA THR A 365 -9.24 -25.55 17.92
C THR A 365 -8.18 -24.55 17.45
N VAL A 366 -8.58 -23.61 16.59
CA VAL A 366 -7.71 -22.56 16.04
C VAL A 366 -8.34 -21.20 16.32
N LEU A 367 -7.52 -20.31 16.86
CA LEU A 367 -7.86 -18.92 17.09
C LEU A 367 -7.29 -18.09 15.93
N SER A 368 -8.12 -17.36 15.20
CA SER A 368 -7.69 -16.55 14.05
C SER A 368 -7.97 -15.08 14.30
N PRO A 369 -6.97 -14.26 14.61
CA PRO A 369 -7.16 -12.81 14.67
C PRO A 369 -7.43 -12.26 13.26
N LYS A 370 -7.96 -11.03 13.18
CA LYS A 370 -8.27 -10.37 11.89
C LYS A 370 -7.06 -10.30 10.96
N SER A 371 -7.31 -10.48 9.66
CA SER A 371 -6.29 -10.55 8.60
C SER A 371 -5.30 -9.41 8.60
N LEU A 372 -5.76 -8.18 8.77
CA LEU A 372 -4.90 -7.00 8.76
C LEU A 372 -3.81 -7.04 9.84
N ILE A 373 -4.04 -7.74 10.95
CA ILE A 373 -3.08 -7.77 12.06
C ILE A 373 -2.03 -8.88 11.85
N VAL A 374 -2.42 -10.01 11.25
CA VAL A 374 -1.51 -11.12 10.91
C VAL A 374 -0.63 -10.80 9.71
N MET A 375 -1.10 -9.95 8.78
CA MET A 375 -0.31 -9.59 7.60
C MET A 375 1.04 -8.94 7.94
N ASN A 376 1.14 -8.21 9.05
CA ASN A 376 2.41 -7.66 9.52
C ASN A 376 3.43 -8.76 9.88
N LEU A 377 3.00 -9.97 10.23
CA LEU A 377 3.89 -11.11 10.49
C LEU A 377 4.36 -11.80 9.20
N LEU A 378 3.54 -11.74 8.16
CA LEU A 378 3.77 -12.37 6.86
C LEU A 378 4.68 -11.56 5.96
N SER A 379 4.56 -10.23 6.03
CA SER A 379 5.08 -9.37 4.99
C SER A 379 6.57 -9.01 5.12
N VAL A 380 7.39 -10.04 5.21
CA VAL A 380 8.85 -9.90 5.34
C VAL A 380 9.59 -10.54 4.17
N GLU A 381 8.90 -11.16 3.21
CA GLU A 381 9.52 -11.57 1.96
C GLU A 381 9.98 -10.38 1.11
N SER A 382 9.31 -9.23 1.22
CA SER A 382 9.77 -7.97 0.61
C SER A 382 11.08 -7.45 1.23
N PHE A 383 11.53 -7.98 2.36
CA PHE A 383 12.62 -7.37 3.13
C PHE A 383 13.97 -8.06 2.99
N GLY A 384 14.10 -9.05 2.10
CA GLY A 384 15.36 -9.61 1.56
C GLY A 384 16.36 -10.25 2.53
N SER A 385 16.42 -9.82 3.79
CA SER A 385 17.31 -10.30 4.85
C SER A 385 16.58 -10.52 6.18
N LEU A 386 15.45 -9.84 6.41
CA LEU A 386 14.75 -9.87 7.70
C LEU A 386 13.92 -11.13 7.94
N SER A 387 13.51 -11.81 6.87
CA SER A 387 12.76 -13.06 6.96
C SER A 387 13.59 -14.19 7.60
N SER A 388 14.91 -14.04 7.62
CA SER A 388 15.89 -15.01 8.13
C SER A 388 16.48 -14.64 9.51
N ASP A 389 16.08 -13.52 10.13
CA ASP A 389 16.49 -13.22 11.50
C ASP A 389 15.87 -14.23 12.46
N MET A 390 16.71 -14.94 13.21
CA MET A 390 16.29 -15.95 14.19
C MET A 390 15.35 -15.39 15.26
N GLU A 391 15.49 -14.11 15.65
CA GLU A 391 14.60 -13.45 16.61
C GLU A 391 13.17 -13.36 16.01
N TYR A 392 13.08 -13.10 14.71
CA TYR A 392 11.80 -12.96 14.01
C TYR A 392 11.16 -14.32 13.68
N ILE A 393 11.96 -15.30 13.24
CA ILE A 393 11.53 -16.70 13.08
C ILE A 393 10.95 -17.22 14.40
N ALA A 394 11.64 -16.98 15.53
CA ALA A 394 11.17 -17.38 16.84
C ALA A 394 9.85 -16.70 17.21
N LEU A 395 9.70 -15.40 16.94
CA LEU A 395 8.46 -14.66 17.21
C LEU A 395 7.28 -15.15 16.36
N ARG A 396 7.46 -15.34 15.04
CA ARG A 396 6.39 -15.88 14.15
C ARG A 396 5.90 -17.23 14.65
N ARG A 397 6.84 -18.11 15.01
CA ARG A 397 6.51 -19.43 15.54
C ARG A 397 5.80 -19.34 16.88
N GLU A 398 6.28 -18.51 17.79
CA GLU A 398 5.63 -18.28 19.08
C GLU A 398 4.19 -17.81 18.90
N VAL A 399 3.98 -16.80 18.04
CA VAL A 399 2.63 -16.30 17.71
C VAL A 399 1.78 -17.42 17.14
N LEU A 400 2.27 -18.21 16.18
CA LEU A 400 1.49 -19.32 15.65
C LEU A 400 1.06 -20.31 16.75
N LEU A 401 2.01 -20.79 17.55
CA LEU A 401 1.76 -21.79 18.60
C LEU A 401 0.81 -21.26 19.68
N ASP A 402 0.77 -19.95 19.88
CA ASP A 402 -0.11 -19.33 20.88
C ASP A 402 -1.60 -19.39 20.53
N TYR A 403 -1.92 -19.62 19.25
CA TYR A 403 -3.27 -19.59 18.70
C TYR A 403 -3.78 -20.96 18.26
N LEU A 404 -2.96 -22.00 18.45
CA LEU A 404 -3.33 -23.38 18.19
C LEU A 404 -3.63 -24.09 19.51
N ILE A 405 -4.69 -24.88 19.56
CA ILE A 405 -5.11 -25.61 20.75
C ILE A 405 -5.33 -27.09 20.38
N PRO A 406 -4.74 -28.05 21.12
CA PRO A 406 -4.77 -29.47 20.77
C PRO A 406 -6.14 -30.14 20.97
N GLN A 407 -7.02 -29.54 21.78
CA GLN A 407 -8.34 -30.07 22.10
C GLN A 407 -9.47 -29.31 21.39
N VAL A 408 -10.60 -29.99 21.15
CA VAL A 408 -11.84 -29.38 20.64
C VAL A 408 -12.45 -28.53 21.76
N LEU A 409 -12.78 -27.28 21.47
CA LEU A 409 -13.50 -26.39 22.38
C LEU A 409 -14.89 -26.12 21.83
N ASP A 410 -15.91 -26.59 22.55
CA ASP A 410 -17.29 -26.21 22.25
C ASP A 410 -17.53 -24.77 22.70
N SER A 411 -18.02 -23.92 21.79
CA SER A 411 -18.40 -22.54 22.11
C SER A 411 -19.54 -22.42 23.13
N GLN A 412 -20.28 -23.50 23.38
CA GLN A 412 -21.37 -23.59 24.35
C GLN A 412 -20.97 -24.38 25.61
N ASP A 413 -19.66 -24.57 25.85
CA ASP A 413 -19.20 -25.29 27.03
C ASP A 413 -19.58 -24.53 28.31
N GLU A 414 -20.39 -25.16 29.18
CA GLU A 414 -20.90 -24.58 30.43
C GLU A 414 -19.78 -24.07 31.34
N ARG A 415 -18.56 -24.58 31.21
CA ARG A 415 -17.39 -24.10 31.98
C ARG A 415 -17.03 -22.66 31.62
N MET A 416 -17.32 -22.20 30.40
CA MET A 416 -17.07 -20.83 29.96
C MET A 416 -17.95 -19.82 30.71
N ASP A 417 -19.10 -20.24 31.23
CA ASP A 417 -20.04 -19.39 31.96
C ASP A 417 -19.73 -19.29 33.46
N THR A 418 -18.74 -20.04 33.95
CA THR A 418 -18.30 -19.97 35.34
C THR A 418 -17.55 -18.64 35.61
N PRO A 419 -17.53 -18.13 36.86
CA PRO A 419 -16.76 -16.93 37.20
C PRO A 419 -15.28 -17.03 36.80
N ASP A 420 -14.72 -18.24 36.93
CA ASP A 420 -13.34 -18.61 36.62
C ASP A 420 -13.10 -18.94 35.15
N GLY A 421 -14.16 -18.98 34.31
CA GLY A 421 -14.15 -19.37 32.89
C GLY A 421 -13.53 -20.75 32.60
N PHE A 422 -13.38 -21.07 31.32
CA PHE A 422 -12.73 -22.30 30.87
C PHE A 422 -11.25 -22.03 30.53
N LYS A 423 -10.35 -22.73 31.23
CA LYS A 423 -8.90 -22.63 31.01
C LYS A 423 -8.39 -23.81 30.19
N VAL A 424 -7.56 -23.52 29.19
CA VAL A 424 -6.97 -24.52 28.28
C VAL A 424 -5.56 -24.11 27.91
N GLU A 425 -4.66 -25.07 27.70
CA GLU A 425 -3.30 -24.78 27.23
C GLU A 425 -3.22 -24.84 25.71
N ASN A 426 -2.49 -23.89 25.12
CA ASN A 426 -2.18 -23.87 23.69
C ASN A 426 -0.91 -24.69 23.37
N PHE A 427 -0.54 -24.78 22.08
CA PHE A 427 0.67 -25.51 21.67
C PHE A 427 1.98 -24.88 22.19
N ASN A 428 1.94 -23.61 22.60
CA ASN A 428 3.06 -22.96 23.25
C ASN A 428 3.08 -23.19 24.79
N GLY A 429 2.14 -23.95 25.34
CA GLY A 429 2.03 -24.19 26.79
C GLY A 429 1.59 -22.96 27.59
N ARG A 430 1.02 -21.94 26.95
CA ARG A 430 0.38 -20.82 27.65
C ARG A 430 -1.08 -21.16 27.93
N THR A 431 -1.55 -20.76 29.09
CA THR A 431 -2.97 -20.89 29.44
C THR A 431 -3.78 -19.79 28.77
N LEU A 432 -4.79 -20.21 28.03
CA LEU A 432 -5.85 -19.38 27.47
C LEU A 432 -7.10 -19.48 28.34
N HIS A 433 -7.79 -18.37 28.51
CA HIS A 433 -8.95 -18.23 29.38
C HIS A 433 -10.17 -17.81 28.55
N PHE A 434 -11.07 -18.76 28.34
CA PHE A 434 -12.34 -18.57 27.63
C PHE A 434 -13.42 -18.18 28.63
N LYS A 435 -14.18 -17.13 28.33
CA LYS A 435 -15.25 -16.65 29.20
C LYS A 435 -16.45 -16.20 28.41
N GLY A 436 -17.61 -16.79 28.71
CA GLY A 436 -18.91 -16.27 28.29
C GLY A 436 -19.27 -15.05 29.14
N ARG A 437 -19.80 -14.00 28.52
CA ARG A 437 -20.45 -12.90 29.25
C ARG A 437 -21.88 -12.81 28.80
N PHE A 438 -22.78 -12.94 29.77
CA PHE A 438 -24.17 -12.61 29.60
C PHE A 438 -24.29 -11.08 29.53
N ASP A 439 -24.50 -10.56 28.33
CA ASP A 439 -24.95 -9.19 28.17
C ASP A 439 -26.42 -9.15 28.66
N LEU A 440 -26.68 -8.49 29.79
CA LEU A 440 -28.01 -8.37 30.41
C LEU A 440 -28.93 -7.40 29.62
N GLY A 441 -28.78 -7.33 28.30
CA GLY A 441 -29.59 -6.50 27.42
C GLY A 441 -31.03 -7.04 27.31
N PRO A 442 -32.05 -6.16 27.19
CA PRO A 442 -33.46 -6.54 27.20
C PRO A 442 -33.95 -7.31 25.95
N ARG A 443 -33.06 -7.70 25.02
CA ARG A 443 -33.42 -8.41 23.78
C ARG A 443 -32.37 -9.45 23.40
N LYS A 444 -32.74 -10.73 23.56
CA LYS A 444 -32.02 -11.98 23.22
C LYS A 444 -30.65 -12.16 23.90
N LEU A 445 -30.51 -13.26 24.65
CA LEU A 445 -29.21 -13.76 25.10
C LEU A 445 -28.34 -14.09 23.89
N ASN A 446 -27.55 -13.14 23.42
CA ASN A 446 -26.38 -13.44 22.62
C ASN A 446 -25.22 -13.55 23.61
N THR A 447 -24.87 -14.80 23.98
CA THR A 447 -23.65 -15.04 24.73
C THR A 447 -22.48 -14.64 23.85
N ARG A 448 -21.88 -13.50 24.15
CA ARG A 448 -20.59 -13.13 23.58
C ARG A 448 -19.52 -13.97 24.27
N LEU A 449 -18.46 -14.29 23.56
CA LEU A 449 -17.36 -15.10 24.05
C LEU A 449 -16.07 -14.30 23.98
N TRP A 450 -15.23 -14.42 25.00
CA TRP A 450 -13.91 -13.78 25.06
C TRP A 450 -12.82 -14.81 25.33
N VAL A 451 -11.62 -14.56 24.80
CA VAL A 451 -10.39 -15.33 25.07
C VAL A 451 -9.31 -14.38 25.56
N ASN A 452 -8.84 -14.53 26.79
CA ASN A 452 -7.85 -13.64 27.41
C ASN A 452 -8.20 -12.14 27.34
N GLY A 453 -9.50 -11.80 27.31
CA GLY A 453 -10.00 -10.43 27.19
C GLY A 453 -10.37 -10.01 25.76
N GLU A 454 -10.00 -10.78 24.74
CA GLU A 454 -10.31 -10.49 23.34
C GLU A 454 -11.63 -11.11 22.89
N GLU A 455 -12.47 -10.34 22.21
CA GLU A 455 -13.80 -10.80 21.76
C GLU A 455 -13.67 -11.79 20.60
N VAL A 456 -14.41 -12.90 20.71
CA VAL A 456 -14.63 -13.84 19.61
C VAL A 456 -15.78 -13.32 18.77
N THR A 457 -15.47 -12.88 17.56
CA THR A 457 -16.43 -12.29 16.61
C THR A 457 -17.21 -13.35 15.85
N ARG A 458 -16.65 -14.55 15.66
CA ARG A 458 -17.28 -15.65 14.94
C ARG A 458 -16.74 -17.00 15.40
N VAL A 459 -17.61 -17.99 15.50
CA VAL A 459 -17.23 -19.40 15.70
C VAL A 459 -17.70 -20.21 14.50
N LYS A 460 -16.87 -21.15 14.01
CA LYS A 460 -17.22 -22.07 12.93
C LYS A 460 -16.67 -23.47 13.24
N SER A 461 -17.54 -24.47 13.20
CA SER A 461 -17.14 -25.88 13.20
C SER A 461 -16.84 -26.33 11.76
N LEU A 462 -15.70 -26.99 11.56
CA LEU A 462 -15.32 -27.59 10.28
C LEU A 462 -15.79 -29.05 10.19
N GLU A 463 -15.73 -29.63 8.99
CA GLU A 463 -16.20 -30.99 8.71
C GLU A 463 -15.47 -32.07 9.51
N ASP A 464 -14.19 -31.85 9.85
CA ASP A 464 -13.37 -32.77 10.64
C ASP A 464 -13.52 -32.57 12.17
N GLY A 465 -14.46 -31.71 12.59
CA GLY A 465 -14.71 -31.36 13.98
C GLY A 465 -13.82 -30.25 14.55
N THR A 466 -12.85 -29.76 13.77
CA THR A 466 -11.99 -28.64 14.17
C THR A 466 -12.82 -27.37 14.38
N GLN A 467 -12.50 -26.61 15.42
CA GLN A 467 -13.21 -25.38 15.77
C GLN A 467 -12.39 -24.15 15.38
N LEU A 468 -13.00 -23.21 14.69
CA LEU A 468 -12.39 -21.91 14.33
C LEU A 468 -13.05 -20.80 15.15
N PHE A 469 -12.24 -20.04 15.88
CA PHE A 469 -12.68 -18.84 16.61
C PHE A 469 -11.99 -17.63 16.00
N ALA A 470 -12.77 -16.77 15.34
CA ALA A 470 -12.26 -15.50 14.83
C ALA A 470 -12.18 -14.47 15.95
N LEU A 471 -11.02 -13.86 16.16
CA LEU A 471 -10.78 -12.86 17.20
C LEU A 471 -10.79 -11.46 16.62
N ASP A 472 -11.21 -10.48 17.43
CA ASP A 472 -11.22 -9.07 17.02
C ASP A 472 -9.81 -8.47 16.91
N ASP A 473 -8.91 -8.80 17.86
CA ASP A 473 -7.50 -8.37 17.91
C ASP A 473 -6.57 -9.56 18.26
N MET A 474 -5.28 -9.29 18.48
CA MET A 474 -4.28 -10.27 18.92
C MET A 474 -4.38 -10.57 20.41
N LEU A 475 -4.07 -11.82 20.75
CA LEU A 475 -3.83 -12.24 22.13
C LEU A 475 -2.47 -11.72 22.62
N PHE A 476 -2.34 -11.61 23.95
CA PHE A 476 -1.09 -11.25 24.63
C PHE A 476 -0.53 -9.88 24.18
N ASP A 477 0.79 -9.71 24.22
CA ASP A 477 1.50 -8.50 23.83
C ASP A 477 2.12 -8.60 22.43
N HIS A 478 1.68 -9.55 21.60
CA HIS A 478 2.29 -9.82 20.31
C HIS A 478 2.36 -8.60 19.40
N LYS A 479 1.30 -7.79 19.35
CA LYS A 479 1.27 -6.55 18.54
C LYS A 479 2.43 -5.61 18.89
N LYS A 480 2.70 -5.42 20.18
CA LYS A 480 3.82 -4.60 20.66
C LYS A 480 5.16 -5.25 20.31
N ARG A 481 5.33 -6.54 20.57
CA ARG A 481 6.59 -7.26 20.30
C ARG A 481 6.93 -7.30 18.82
N ILE A 482 5.94 -7.45 17.96
CA ILE A 482 6.09 -7.36 16.51
C ILE A 482 6.60 -5.97 16.15
N ALA A 483 5.95 -4.91 16.63
CA ALA A 483 6.39 -3.53 16.41
C ALA A 483 7.83 -3.29 16.92
N ASP A 484 8.18 -3.78 18.12
CA ASP A 484 9.52 -3.65 18.69
C ASP A 484 10.59 -4.34 17.83
N VAL A 485 10.30 -5.54 17.30
CA VAL A 485 11.23 -6.24 16.39
C VAL A 485 11.37 -5.48 15.08
N PHE A 486 10.29 -4.94 14.51
CA PHE A 486 10.36 -4.08 13.32
C PHE A 486 11.24 -2.86 13.56
N ILE A 487 11.06 -2.15 14.68
CA ILE A 487 11.85 -0.97 15.04
C ILE A 487 13.34 -1.33 15.17
N LYS A 488 13.68 -2.32 15.99
CA LYS A 488 15.08 -2.75 16.20
C LYS A 488 15.75 -3.14 14.88
N THR A 489 15.00 -3.87 14.06
CA THR A 489 15.50 -4.36 12.78
C THR A 489 15.77 -3.23 11.81
N ARG A 490 14.88 -2.24 11.76
CA ARG A 490 15.06 -1.01 10.99
C ARG A 490 16.27 -0.21 11.48
N GLU A 491 16.45 -0.06 12.80
CA GLU A 491 17.63 0.58 13.38
C GLU A 491 18.92 -0.13 12.97
N ARG A 492 18.96 -1.47 13.00
CA ARG A 492 20.11 -2.27 12.53
C ARG A 492 20.39 -2.05 11.04
N LYS A 493 19.35 -2.05 10.19
CA LYS A 493 19.49 -1.82 8.75
C LYS A 493 20.02 -0.42 8.46
N TYR A 494 19.46 0.60 9.11
CA TYR A 494 19.92 1.98 8.98
C TYR A 494 21.38 2.13 9.45
N ALA A 495 21.75 1.54 10.58
CA ALA A 495 23.14 1.58 11.07
C ALA A 495 24.15 0.86 10.16
N ALA A 496 23.68 -0.05 9.30
CA ALA A 496 24.52 -0.76 8.34
C ALA A 496 24.74 0.01 7.03
N ILE A 497 23.93 1.04 6.76
CA ILE A 497 24.03 1.94 5.60
C ILE A 497 24.91 3.15 5.99
#